data_AF-Q82T19-F1
#
_entry.id   AF-Q82T19-F1
#
_cell.length_a   1.000
_cell.length_b   1.000
_cell.length_c   1.000
_cell.angle_alpha   90.00
_cell.angle_beta   90.00
_cell.angle_gamma   90.00
#
_symmetry.space_group_name_H-M   'P 1'
#
loop_
_entity.id
_entity.type
_entity.pdbx_description
1 polymer ?
#
loop_
_entity_poly.entity_id
_entity_poly.type
_entity_poly.pdbx_seq_one_letter_code
_entity_poly.pdbx_strand_id
1 'polypeptide(L)'
;MKHYLLSPEAKTDITNIRQYTTQQWGKTQADKYILRLRERMRWLADNPMLGRARDEIKEGYRSFSEGDHVIFYRMAGSAIEVIGIPHQNMDIEQNLSSGNLLLPDIADYEPEDG
;
A
#
# COMPACT_ATOMS: atom_id res chain seq x y z
N MET A 1 -8.97 -20.57 -1.13
CA MET A 1 -8.35 -19.27 -0.82
C MET A 1 -7.65 -18.80 -2.08
N LYS A 2 -8.05 -17.67 -2.66
CA LYS A 2 -7.27 -17.11 -3.76
C LYS A 2 -5.98 -16.54 -3.19
N HIS A 3 -4.88 -16.79 -3.87
CA HIS A 3 -3.55 -16.34 -3.45
C HIS A 3 -3.24 -14.99 -4.10
N TYR A 4 -2.39 -14.18 -3.47
CA TYR A 4 -1.79 -13.02 -4.11
C TYR A 4 -0.29 -13.24 -4.29
N LEU A 5 0.25 -12.68 -5.37
CA LEU A 5 1.68 -12.59 -5.64
C LEU A 5 2.15 -11.18 -5.33
N LEU A 6 3.39 -11.04 -4.87
CA LEU A 6 4.04 -9.74 -4.68
C LEU A 6 5.14 -9.61 -5.73
N SER A 7 5.10 -8.53 -6.50
CA SER A 7 6.23 -8.08 -7.31
C SER A 7 7.45 -7.77 -6.41
N PRO A 8 8.67 -7.72 -6.97
CA PRO A 8 9.84 -7.22 -6.27
C PRO A 8 9.62 -5.81 -5.67
N GLU A 9 8.92 -4.94 -6.38
CA GLU A 9 8.60 -3.57 -5.97
C GLU A 9 7.67 -3.60 -4.75
N ALA A 10 6.58 -4.36 -4.79
CA ALA A 10 5.64 -4.46 -3.67
C ALA A 10 6.29 -5.04 -2.40
N LYS A 11 7.26 -5.96 -2.53
CA LYS A 11 8.06 -6.45 -1.38
C LYS A 11 8.93 -5.35 -0.78
N THR A 12 9.51 -4.52 -1.63
CA THR A 12 10.32 -3.36 -1.23
C THR A 12 9.44 -2.35 -0.51
N ASP A 13 8.26 -2.04 -1.04
CA ASP A 13 7.30 -1.14 -0.42
C ASP A 13 6.90 -1.62 0.98
N ILE A 14 6.53 -2.90 1.15
CA ILE A 14 6.21 -3.48 2.47
C ILE A 14 7.37 -3.32 3.47
N THR A 15 8.60 -3.47 3.01
CA THR A 15 9.80 -3.32 3.85
C THR A 15 9.98 -1.87 4.28
N ASN A 16 9.87 -0.93 3.34
CA ASN A 16 9.97 0.50 3.59
C ASN A 16 8.87 0.99 4.53
N ILE A 17 7.62 0.57 4.29
CA ILE A 17 6.47 0.87 5.14
C ILE A 17 6.71 0.39 6.57
N ARG A 18 7.16 -0.86 6.74
CA ARG A 18 7.46 -1.42 8.07
C ARG A 18 8.55 -0.61 8.76
N GLN A 19 9.64 -0.30 8.06
CA GLN A 19 10.78 0.43 8.62
C GLN A 19 10.36 1.83 9.05
N TYR A 20 9.71 2.58 8.17
CA TYR A 20 9.20 3.91 8.45
C TYR A 20 8.22 3.89 9.64
N THR A 21 7.23 3.00 9.60
CA THR A 21 6.22 2.89 10.66
C THR A 21 6.86 2.51 12.01
N THR A 22 7.89 1.67 11.99
CA THR A 22 8.63 1.32 13.21
C THR A 22 9.40 2.51 13.78
N GLN A 23 10.02 3.32 12.92
CA GLN A 23 10.77 4.51 13.33
C GLN A 23 9.86 5.59 13.91
N GLN A 24 8.66 5.77 13.35
CA GLN A 24 7.74 6.82 13.79
C GLN A 24 6.89 6.42 15.00
N TRP A 25 6.35 5.20 15.03
CA TRP A 25 5.36 4.78 16.05
C TRP A 25 5.70 3.48 16.77
N GLY A 26 6.89 2.93 16.52
CA GLY A 26 7.35 1.70 17.15
C GLY A 26 6.85 0.41 16.50
N LYS A 27 7.48 -0.69 16.91
CA LYS A 27 7.31 -2.02 16.29
C LYS A 27 5.87 -2.53 16.33
N THR A 28 5.16 -2.34 17.43
CA THR A 28 3.78 -2.82 17.61
C THR A 28 2.84 -2.22 16.56
N GLN A 29 2.99 -0.91 16.28
CA GLN A 29 2.18 -0.24 15.28
C GLN A 29 2.53 -0.70 13.87
N ALA A 30 3.83 -0.88 13.59
CA ALA A 30 4.29 -1.43 12.32
C ALA A 30 3.74 -2.84 12.04
N ASP A 31 3.75 -3.72 13.05
CA ASP A 31 3.22 -5.08 12.92
C ASP A 31 1.71 -5.08 12.64
N LYS A 32 0.94 -4.24 13.34
CA LYS A 32 -0.50 -4.06 13.08
C LYS A 32 -0.77 -3.55 11.67
N TYR A 33 -0.02 -2.55 11.22
CA TYR A 33 -0.25 -1.95 9.91
C TYR A 33 0.10 -2.90 8.75
N ILE A 34 1.22 -3.62 8.85
CA ILE A 34 1.58 -4.65 7.87
C ILE A 34 0.58 -5.80 7.86
N LEU A 35 0.00 -6.17 9.02
CA LEU A 35 -1.05 -7.17 9.07
C LEU A 35 -2.30 -6.72 8.31
N ARG A 36 -2.75 -5.47 8.51
CA ARG A 36 -3.89 -4.89 7.79
C ARG A 36 -3.70 -4.89 6.28
N LEU A 37 -2.52 -4.47 5.80
CA LEU A 37 -2.17 -4.53 4.37
C LEU A 37 -2.26 -5.96 3.82
N ARG A 38 -1.72 -6.94 4.56
CA ARG A 38 -1.79 -8.37 4.17
C ARG A 38 -3.22 -8.90 4.11
N GLU A 39 -4.04 -8.53 5.08
CA GLU A 39 -5.46 -8.91 5.11
C GLU A 39 -6.22 -8.30 3.94
N ARG A 40 -5.97 -7.02 3.63
CA ARG A 40 -6.56 -6.37 2.48
C ARG A 40 -6.14 -7.02 1.16
N MET A 41 -4.86 -7.36 0.99
CA MET A 41 -4.39 -8.08 -0.21
C MET A 41 -5.06 -9.46 -0.36
N ARG A 42 -5.26 -10.20 0.74
CA ARG A 42 -6.03 -11.47 0.72
C ARG A 42 -7.49 -11.23 0.32
N TRP A 43 -8.13 -10.25 0.92
CA TRP A 43 -9.51 -9.89 0.60
C TRP A 43 -9.68 -9.45 -0.87
N LEU A 44 -8.71 -8.71 -1.42
CA LEU A 44 -8.69 -8.35 -2.84
C LEU A 44 -8.45 -9.56 -3.75
N ALA A 45 -7.68 -10.55 -3.32
CA ALA A 45 -7.52 -11.78 -4.09
C ALA A 45 -8.86 -12.50 -4.24
N ASP A 46 -9.70 -12.51 -3.20
CA ASP A 46 -11.05 -13.08 -3.24
C ASP A 46 -12.05 -12.17 -3.98
N ASN A 47 -11.88 -10.85 -3.88
CA ASN A 47 -12.80 -9.83 -4.42
C ASN A 47 -12.11 -8.85 -5.39
N PRO A 48 -11.49 -9.32 -6.49
CA PRO A 48 -10.59 -8.49 -7.28
C PRO A 48 -11.26 -7.35 -8.02
N MET A 49 -12.59 -7.39 -8.20
CA MET A 49 -13.32 -6.34 -8.90
C MET A 49 -13.64 -5.12 -8.02
N LEU A 50 -13.45 -5.21 -6.69
CA LEU A 50 -13.79 -4.13 -5.76
C LEU A 50 -12.75 -2.98 -5.72
N GLY A 51 -11.55 -3.19 -6.24
CA GLY A 51 -10.62 -2.09 -6.50
C GLY A 51 -11.10 -1.21 -7.65
N ARG A 52 -10.79 0.08 -7.55
CA ARG A 52 -11.01 1.07 -8.61
C ARG A 52 -10.19 0.68 -9.83
N ALA A 53 -10.82 0.64 -11.00
CA ALA A 53 -10.11 0.44 -12.26
C ALA A 53 -9.12 1.59 -12.50
N ARG A 54 -7.94 1.25 -13.00
CA ARG A 54 -6.82 2.14 -13.29
C ARG A 54 -6.37 2.01 -14.75
N ASP A 55 -7.34 1.91 -15.64
CA ASP A 55 -7.09 1.76 -17.07
C ASP A 55 -6.38 3.00 -17.64
N GLU A 56 -6.44 4.15 -16.95
CA GLU A 56 -5.63 5.34 -17.23
C GLU A 56 -4.12 5.14 -17.07
N ILE A 57 -3.69 4.17 -16.24
CA ILE A 57 -2.28 3.79 -16.07
C ILE A 57 -1.93 2.67 -17.04
N LYS A 58 -2.73 1.59 -17.00
CA LYS A 58 -2.60 0.43 -17.88
C LYS A 58 -3.86 -0.42 -17.79
N GLU A 59 -4.31 -0.93 -18.94
CA GLU A 59 -5.48 -1.78 -19.02
C GLU A 59 -5.41 -2.97 -18.04
N GLY A 60 -6.49 -3.17 -17.28
CA GLY A 60 -6.63 -4.26 -16.32
C GLY A 60 -5.98 -4.00 -14.96
N TYR A 61 -5.36 -2.82 -14.77
CA TYR A 61 -4.84 -2.40 -13.47
C TYR A 61 -5.99 -1.96 -12.57
N ARG A 62 -5.82 -2.19 -11.28
CA ARG A 62 -6.77 -1.79 -10.25
C ARG A 62 -6.04 -1.28 -9.02
N SER A 63 -6.71 -0.47 -8.23
CA SER A 63 -6.17 0.05 -6.97
C SER A 63 -7.18 0.01 -5.84
N PHE A 64 -6.71 -0.17 -4.61
CA PHE A 64 -7.53 -0.06 -3.40
C PHE A 64 -6.76 0.67 -2.29
N SER A 65 -7.35 1.67 -1.65
CA SER A 65 -6.72 2.40 -0.53
C SER A 65 -6.85 1.62 0.79
N GLU A 66 -5.77 1.52 1.55
CA GLU A 66 -5.76 0.98 2.92
C GLU A 66 -4.89 1.87 3.81
N GLY A 67 -5.56 2.64 4.67
CA GLY A 67 -4.90 3.72 5.43
C GLY A 67 -4.23 4.70 4.47
N ASP A 68 -2.97 5.01 4.74
CA ASP A 68 -2.19 5.94 3.94
C ASP A 68 -1.53 5.34 2.70
N HIS A 69 -1.82 4.09 2.34
CA HIS A 69 -1.23 3.46 1.16
C HIS A 69 -2.29 3.00 0.17
N VAL A 70 -1.88 2.95 -1.10
CA VAL A 70 -2.73 2.48 -2.20
C VAL A 70 -2.14 1.18 -2.74
N ILE A 71 -2.90 0.09 -2.66
CA ILE A 71 -2.49 -1.21 -3.19
C ILE A 71 -2.82 -1.27 -4.67
N PHE A 72 -1.81 -1.23 -5.54
CA PHE A 72 -1.96 -1.45 -6.98
C PHE A 72 -1.82 -2.93 -7.30
N TYR A 73 -2.74 -3.45 -8.09
CA TYR A 73 -2.75 -4.85 -8.46
C TYR A 73 -3.40 -5.08 -9.83
N ARG A 74 -3.22 -6.29 -10.37
CA ARG A 74 -3.92 -6.78 -11.55
C ARG A 74 -4.34 -8.23 -11.37
N MET A 75 -5.26 -8.68 -12.22
CA MET A 75 -5.62 -10.10 -12.31
C MET A 75 -4.46 -10.92 -12.90
N ALA A 76 -4.15 -12.05 -12.28
CA ALA A 76 -3.15 -13.02 -12.72
C ALA A 76 -3.74 -14.43 -12.62
N GLY A 77 -4.56 -14.81 -13.61
CA GLY A 77 -5.28 -16.09 -13.60
C GLY A 77 -6.29 -16.16 -12.46
N SER A 78 -6.12 -17.13 -11.55
CA SER A 78 -6.96 -17.31 -10.35
C SER A 78 -6.48 -16.49 -9.14
N ALA A 79 -5.39 -15.73 -9.30
CA ALA A 79 -4.76 -14.90 -8.28
C ALA A 79 -4.81 -13.41 -8.67
N ILE A 80 -4.39 -12.54 -7.74
CA ILE A 80 -3.97 -11.19 -8.07
C ILE A 80 -2.45 -11.07 -7.96
N GLU A 81 -1.86 -10.21 -8.76
CA GLU A 81 -0.48 -9.76 -8.59
C GLU A 81 -0.50 -8.34 -8.07
N VAL A 82 0.08 -8.13 -6.88
CA VAL A 82 0.29 -6.81 -6.29
C VAL A 82 1.57 -6.24 -6.87
N ILE A 83 1.42 -5.09 -7.53
CA ILE A 83 2.45 -4.45 -8.35
C ILE A 83 3.23 -3.42 -7.54
N GLY A 84 2.57 -2.73 -6.61
CA GLY A 84 3.17 -1.73 -5.73
C GLY A 84 2.19 -1.24 -4.67
N ILE A 85 2.74 -0.64 -3.61
CA ILE A 85 2.01 -0.11 -2.46
C ILE A 85 2.52 1.31 -2.13
N PRO A 86 2.37 2.29 -3.04
CA PRO A 86 2.75 3.68 -2.79
C PRO A 86 1.91 4.31 -1.68
N HIS A 87 2.48 5.30 -1.00
CA HIS A 87 1.75 6.20 -0.12
C HIS A 87 0.74 7.03 -0.93
N GLN A 88 -0.46 7.28 -0.39
CA GLN A 88 -1.57 7.93 -1.10
C GLN A 88 -1.26 9.37 -1.55
N ASN A 89 -0.35 10.04 -0.84
CA ASN A 89 0.13 11.38 -1.17
C ASN A 89 1.39 11.39 -2.06
N MET A 90 1.82 10.25 -2.61
CA MET A 90 2.76 10.26 -3.73
C MET A 90 2.01 10.62 -5.02
N ASP A 91 1.67 11.90 -5.15
CA ASP A 91 1.37 12.50 -6.44
C ASP A 91 2.49 13.51 -6.76
N ILE A 92 3.21 13.24 -7.85
CA ILE A 92 3.90 14.22 -8.68
C ILE A 92 4.86 15.18 -7.94
N GLU A 93 5.96 14.70 -7.39
CA GLU A 93 7.18 15.50 -7.44
C GLU A 93 8.43 14.62 -7.37
N GLN A 94 9.35 14.96 -8.27
CA GLN A 94 10.57 14.25 -8.56
C GLN A 94 11.39 13.97 -7.30
N ASN A 95 12.09 12.83 -7.27
CA ASN A 95 13.44 12.84 -6.71
C ASN A 95 14.32 11.74 -7.30
N LEU A 96 14.71 11.96 -8.57
CA LEU A 96 16.13 11.92 -8.88
C LEU A 96 16.78 13.08 -8.10
N SER A 97 17.80 12.78 -7.30
CA SER A 97 18.71 13.74 -6.63
C SER A 97 18.33 14.19 -5.21
N SER A 98 18.84 13.44 -4.24
CA SER A 98 19.32 13.95 -2.94
C SER A 98 18.33 14.68 -2.02
N GLY A 99 18.07 14.05 -0.86
CA GLY A 99 17.91 14.79 0.39
C GLY A 99 16.48 14.91 0.90
N ASN A 100 16.21 14.13 1.95
CA ASN A 100 15.35 14.52 3.07
C ASN A 100 13.85 14.77 2.74
N LEU A 101 13.08 13.69 2.64
CA LEU A 101 11.62 13.76 2.65
C LEU A 101 11.12 13.95 4.10
N LEU A 102 10.89 15.20 4.48
CA LEU A 102 9.97 15.54 5.56
C LEU A 102 8.54 15.42 4.98
N LEU A 103 7.84 14.35 5.33
CA LEU A 103 6.39 14.29 5.18
C LEU A 103 5.76 15.21 6.24
N PRO A 104 4.63 15.88 5.93
CA PRO A 104 3.94 16.75 6.88
C PRO A 104 3.50 15.98 8.13
N ASP A 105 3.56 16.69 9.25
CA ASP A 105 3.31 16.20 10.61
C ASP A 105 1.89 15.63 10.73
N ILE A 106 1.84 14.35 11.09
CA ILE A 106 0.65 13.51 11.33
C ILE A 106 0.14 13.66 12.78
N ALA A 107 0.59 14.71 13.47
CA ALA A 107 0.20 15.05 14.83
C ALA A 107 -1.29 15.41 14.98
N ASP A 108 -2.03 15.61 13.88
CA ASP A 108 -3.45 16.00 13.91
C ASP A 108 -4.44 14.83 13.77
N TYR A 109 -3.97 13.57 13.73
CA TYR A 109 -4.88 12.41 13.76
C TYR A 109 -5.23 12.06 15.22
N GLU A 110 -6.18 12.79 15.80
CA GLU A 110 -6.84 12.35 17.03
C GLU A 110 -7.70 11.11 16.71
N PRO A 111 -7.52 9.98 17.43
CA PRO A 111 -8.43 8.85 17.28
C PRO A 111 -9.81 9.28 17.80
N GLU A 112 -10.84 9.23 16.95
CA GLU A 112 -12.21 9.39 17.44
C GLU A 112 -12.52 8.24 18.40
N ASP A 113 -12.55 8.57 19.68
CA ASP A 113 -13.07 7.72 20.76
C ASP A 113 -14.51 7.30 20.43
N GLY A 114 -14.75 5.99 20.53
CA GLY A 114 -16.06 5.34 20.53
C GLY A 114 -15.97 3.95 21.14
#